data_AF-A0AAN7QJV0-F1
#
_entry.id   AF-A0AAN7QJV0-F1
#
_cell.length_a   1.000
_cell.length_b   1.000
_cell.length_c   1.000
_cell.angle_alpha   90.00
_cell.angle_beta   90.00
_cell.angle_gamma   90.00
#
_symmetry.space_group_name_H-M   'P 1'
#
loop_
_entity.id
_entity.type
_entity.pdbx_description
1 polymer ?
#
loop_
_entity_poly.entity_id
_entity_poly.type
_entity_poly.pdbx_seq_one_letter_code
_entity_poly.pdbx_strand_id
1 'polypeptide(L)'
;MHSSSMKIGVRGKIINSQGREIIANVLKFFKQEAENGVTVPLTNFKQRLLAATKFSETSYRRISKVSDSIERGETSSFSSPSKERPKRCTKKDILPAEKQIIRYIIHKFYLTERRRPTLKDLSHDGVYPTLDEPSQQTFNDSNFLHY
;
A
#
# COMPACT_ATOMS: atom_id res chain seq x y z
N MET A 1 20.97 0.90 24.63
CA MET A 1 20.42 0.56 23.29
C MET A 1 21.37 1.15 22.25
N HIS A 2 22.01 0.34 21.42
CA HIS A 2 22.93 0.84 20.40
C HIS A 2 22.11 1.29 19.17
N SER A 3 21.94 2.60 18.99
CA SER A 3 21.38 3.16 17.77
C SER A 3 22.38 2.94 16.63
N SER A 4 22.15 1.91 15.81
CA SER A 4 22.94 1.69 14.60
C SER A 4 22.56 2.76 13.58
N SER A 5 23.30 3.87 13.56
CA SER A 5 23.06 4.95 12.61
C SER A 5 23.24 4.40 11.19
N MET A 6 22.16 4.42 10.40
CA MET A 6 22.23 3.96 9.01
C MET A 6 23.18 4.88 8.24
N LYS A 7 24.40 4.38 7.97
CA LYS A 7 25.38 5.08 7.13
C LYS A 7 24.84 5.21 5.71
N ILE A 8 24.78 6.44 5.20
CA ILE A 8 24.39 6.76 3.83
C ILE A 8 25.65 6.75 2.95
N GLY A 9 25.54 6.32 1.68
CA GLY A 9 26.66 6.32 0.74
C GLY A 9 27.66 5.16 0.90
N VAL A 10 27.28 4.09 1.59
CA VAL A 10 28.11 2.88 1.73
C VAL A 10 28.23 2.15 0.38
N ARG A 11 29.41 1.61 0.09
CA ARG A 11 29.68 0.78 -1.11
C ARG A 11 28.58 -0.29 -1.26
N GLY A 12 28.01 -0.38 -2.47
CA GLY A 12 26.90 -1.30 -2.79
C GLY A 12 25.49 -0.72 -2.54
N LYS A 13 25.35 0.46 -1.93
CA LYS A 13 24.08 1.18 -1.83
C LYS A 13 24.03 2.35 -2.81
N ILE A 14 23.01 2.37 -3.66
CA ILE A 14 22.83 3.41 -4.68
C ILE A 14 22.15 4.63 -4.06
N ILE A 15 22.77 5.81 -4.20
CA ILE A 15 22.12 7.11 -3.97
C ILE A 15 21.29 7.45 -5.20
N ASN A 16 20.01 7.79 -5.01
CA ASN A 16 19.09 8.18 -6.09
C ASN A 16 19.50 9.52 -6.73
N SER A 17 18.89 9.86 -7.87
CA SER A 17 19.20 11.08 -8.62
C SER A 17 19.03 12.35 -7.79
N GLN A 18 17.92 12.48 -7.06
CA GLN A 18 17.67 13.63 -6.18
C GLN A 18 18.75 13.79 -5.10
N GLY A 19 19.16 12.71 -4.44
CA GLY A 19 20.24 12.74 -3.46
C GLY A 19 21.57 13.18 -4.06
N ARG A 20 21.89 12.72 -5.28
CA ARG A 20 23.10 13.15 -6.01
C ARG A 20 23.05 14.63 -6.37
N GLU A 21 21.88 15.11 -6.80
CA GLU A 21 21.68 16.53 -7.15
C GLU A 21 21.86 17.44 -5.93
N ILE A 22 21.31 17.05 -4.78
CA ILE A 22 21.51 17.77 -3.51
C ILE A 22 22.99 17.86 -3.16
N ILE A 23 23.72 16.73 -3.23
CA ILE A 23 25.16 16.69 -2.96
C ILE A 23 25.92 17.60 -3.93
N ALA A 24 25.59 17.57 -5.22
CA ALA A 24 26.23 18.41 -6.24
C ALA A 24 25.98 19.90 -6.00
N ASN A 25 24.76 20.29 -5.61
CA ASN A 25 24.42 21.68 -5.28
C ASN A 25 25.22 22.17 -4.06
N VAL A 26 25.28 21.37 -2.99
CA VAL A 26 26.05 21.70 -1.77
C VAL A 26 27.54 21.82 -2.09
N LEU A 27 28.09 20.89 -2.89
CA LEU A 27 29.49 20.95 -3.31
C LEU A 27 29.78 22.22 -4.11
N LYS A 28 28.89 22.61 -5.03
CA LYS A 28 29.02 23.84 -5.81
C LYS A 28 29.00 25.08 -4.90
N PHE A 29 28.08 25.12 -3.95
CA PHE A 29 27.96 26.22 -2.99
C PHE A 29 29.25 26.39 -2.17
N PHE A 30 29.81 25.31 -1.63
CA PHE A 30 31.05 25.41 -0.85
C PHE A 30 32.29 25.74 -1.68
N LYS A 31 32.38 25.30 -2.94
CA LYS A 31 33.45 25.74 -3.85
C LYS A 31 33.38 27.25 -4.08
N GLN A 32 32.18 27.78 -4.32
CA GLN A 32 31.97 29.21 -4.50
C GLN A 32 32.35 30.01 -3.24
N GLU A 33 32.03 29.51 -2.05
CA GLU A 33 32.45 30.14 -0.79
C GLU A 33 33.96 30.06 -0.55
N ALA A 34 34.63 29.00 -1.00
CA ALA A 34 36.07 28.88 -0.90
C ALA A 34 36.80 29.91 -1.80
N GLU A 35 36.23 30.22 -2.96
CA GLU A 35 36.79 31.18 -3.92
C GLU A 35 36.46 32.64 -3.57
N ASN A 36 35.21 32.92 -3.21
CA ASN A 36 34.70 34.29 -3.03
C ASN A 36 34.55 34.72 -1.56
N GLY A 37 34.84 33.82 -0.63
CA GLY A 37 34.55 34.00 0.79
C GLY A 37 33.11 33.66 1.16
N VAL A 38 32.85 33.62 2.47
CA VAL A 38 31.55 33.24 3.03
C VAL A 38 30.51 34.32 2.72
N THR A 39 29.64 34.05 1.74
CA THR A 39 28.56 34.98 1.34
C THR A 39 27.43 35.03 2.37
N VAL A 40 27.07 33.88 2.94
CA VAL A 40 26.01 33.78 3.96
C VAL A 40 26.65 33.55 5.32
N PRO A 41 26.46 34.45 6.31
CA PRO A 41 27.05 34.31 7.64
C PRO A 41 26.80 32.95 8.29
N LEU A 42 27.81 32.43 8.99
CA LEU A 42 27.73 31.17 9.75
C LEU A 42 26.59 31.15 10.78
N THR A 43 26.25 32.32 11.34
CA THR A 43 25.17 32.50 12.30
C THR A 43 23.79 32.18 11.70
N ASN A 44 23.59 32.49 10.42
CA ASN A 44 22.33 32.28 9.71
C ASN A 44 22.25 30.89 9.06
N PHE A 45 22.42 29.86 9.88
CA PHE A 45 22.51 28.46 9.42
C PHE A 45 21.34 28.03 8.51
N LYS A 46 20.12 28.47 8.81
CA LYS A 46 18.91 28.14 8.02
C LYS A 46 19.01 28.68 6.60
N GLN A 47 19.35 29.96 6.45
CA GLN A 47 19.49 30.58 5.13
C GLN A 47 20.60 29.90 4.33
N ARG A 48 21.71 29.57 5.00
CA ARG A 48 22.83 28.88 4.38
C ARG A 48 22.46 27.47 3.90
N LEU A 49 21.74 26.71 4.72
CA LEU A 49 21.25 25.39 4.33
C LEU A 49 20.33 25.47 3.10
N LEU A 50 19.38 26.41 3.10
CA LEU A 50 18.45 26.60 1.98
C LEU A 50 19.20 27.00 0.69
N ALA A 51 20.20 27.89 0.79
CA ALA A 51 21.03 28.28 -0.33
C ALA A 51 21.86 27.10 -0.89
N ALA A 52 22.48 26.30 -0.01
CA ALA A 52 23.34 25.18 -0.41
C ALA A 52 22.55 24.01 -1.02
N THR A 53 21.40 23.67 -0.42
CA THR A 53 20.58 22.51 -0.84
C THR A 53 19.57 22.84 -1.93
N LYS A 54 19.27 24.14 -2.14
CA LYS A 54 18.20 24.64 -3.01
C LYS A 54 16.80 24.11 -2.64
N PHE A 55 16.56 23.89 -1.36
CA PHE A 55 15.24 23.50 -0.87
C PHE A 55 14.35 24.70 -0.60
N SER A 56 13.03 24.46 -0.67
CA SER A 56 12.05 25.41 -0.17
C SER A 56 11.98 25.37 1.36
N GLU A 57 11.57 26.49 1.96
CA GLU A 57 11.42 26.58 3.42
C GLU A 57 10.39 25.57 3.96
N THR A 58 9.33 25.29 3.20
CA THR A 58 8.31 24.30 3.58
C THR A 58 8.91 22.89 3.67
N SER A 59 9.78 22.52 2.74
CA SER A 59 10.45 21.22 2.74
C SER A 59 11.42 21.11 3.92
N TYR A 60 12.19 22.17 4.18
CA TYR A 60 13.04 22.25 5.37
C TYR A 60 12.23 22.05 6.67
N ARG A 61 11.11 22.77 6.85
CA ARG A 61 10.26 22.65 8.05
C ARG A 61 9.75 21.23 8.25
N ARG A 62 9.31 20.56 7.18
CA ARG A 62 8.84 19.16 7.24
C ARG A 62 9.98 18.22 7.65
N ILE A 63 11.15 18.36 7.05
CA ILE A 63 12.32 17.51 7.35
C ILE A 63 12.79 17.75 8.79
N SER A 64 12.88 19.01 9.23
CA SER A 64 13.28 19.37 10.59
C SER A 64 12.34 18.74 11.61
N LYS A 65 11.03 18.85 11.42
CA LYS A 65 10.05 18.23 12.32
C LYS A 65 10.24 16.71 12.44
N VAL A 66 10.52 16.03 11.32
CA VAL A 66 10.80 14.59 11.32
C VAL A 66 12.12 14.29 12.02
N SER A 67 13.16 15.10 11.79
CA SER A 67 14.45 14.97 12.49
C SER A 67 14.26 15.07 14.00
N ASP A 68 13.52 16.07 14.47
CA ASP A 68 13.26 16.27 15.91
C ASP A 68 12.48 15.08 16.49
N SER A 69 11.50 14.53 15.75
CA SER A 69 10.78 13.32 16.16
C SER A 69 11.67 12.07 16.20
N ILE A 70 12.68 11.97 15.33
CA ILE A 70 13.68 10.89 15.38
C ILE A 70 14.58 11.05 16.61
N GLU A 71 15.04 12.27 16.89
CA GLU A 71 15.88 12.57 18.04
C GLU A 71 15.15 12.32 19.38
N ARG A 72 13.85 12.62 19.43
CA ARG A 72 12.99 12.28 20.57
C ARG A 72 12.63 10.79 20.68
N GLY A 73 12.98 9.97 19.68
CA GLY A 73 12.68 8.54 19.65
C GLY A 73 11.24 8.18 19.27
N GLU A 74 10.43 9.14 18.81
CA GLU A 74 9.05 8.91 18.35
C GLU A 74 9.01 8.13 17.03
N THR A 75 10.01 8.34 16.18
CA THR A 75 10.14 7.66 14.88
C THR A 75 11.56 7.13 14.69
N SER A 76 11.71 5.94 14.09
CA SER A 76 13.03 5.31 13.94
C SER A 76 13.80 5.73 12.68
N SER A 77 13.13 6.31 11.67
CA SER A 77 13.76 6.68 10.40
C SER A 77 12.93 7.68 9.59
N PHE A 78 13.56 8.34 8.62
CA PHE A 78 12.86 9.14 7.61
C PHE A 78 12.02 8.24 6.70
N SER A 79 10.69 8.30 6.85
CA SER A 79 9.76 7.59 5.98
C SER A 79 9.50 8.37 4.68
N SER A 80 9.48 7.67 3.54
CA SER A 80 9.07 8.25 2.26
C SER A 80 7.56 8.07 2.05
N PRO A 81 6.80 9.14 1.71
CA PRO A 81 5.34 9.12 1.65
C PRO A 81 4.68 8.09 0.70
N SER A 82 5.42 7.42 -0.19
CA SER A 82 4.84 6.57 -1.26
C SER A 82 5.18 5.08 -1.19
N LYS A 83 5.67 4.56 -0.06
CA LYS A 83 6.04 3.14 0.03
C LYS A 83 4.89 2.17 0.35
N GLU A 84 3.68 2.66 0.60
CA GLU A 84 2.50 1.81 0.73
C GLU A 84 1.87 1.56 -0.64
N ARG A 85 2.50 0.70 -1.45
CA ARG A 85 1.82 0.20 -2.65
C ARG A 85 0.74 -0.78 -2.18
N PRO A 86 -0.56 -0.59 -2.52
CA PRO A 86 -1.58 -1.56 -2.16
C PRO A 86 -1.18 -2.92 -2.72
N LYS A 87 -1.13 -3.94 -1.86
CA LYS A 87 -0.80 -5.31 -2.26
C LYS A 87 -1.84 -5.77 -3.26
N ARG A 88 -1.42 -6.39 -4.38
CA ARG A 88 -2.34 -7.00 -5.34
C ARG A 88 -3.17 -8.05 -4.59
N CYS A 89 -4.48 -7.86 -4.48
CA CYS A 89 -5.37 -8.93 -4.04
C CYS A 89 -5.38 -10.01 -5.12
N THR A 90 -5.06 -11.25 -4.76
CA THR A 90 -5.29 -12.39 -5.65
C THR A 90 -6.79 -12.49 -5.89
N LYS A 91 -7.22 -12.30 -7.15
CA LYS A 91 -8.58 -12.62 -7.54
C LYS A 91 -8.75 -14.12 -7.33
N LYS A 92 -9.69 -14.53 -6.49
CA LYS A 92 -10.09 -15.94 -6.41
C LYS A 92 -11.08 -16.18 -7.55
N ASP A 93 -10.75 -17.10 -8.43
CA ASP A 93 -11.69 -17.55 -9.46
C ASP A 93 -12.78 -18.36 -8.77
N ILE A 94 -14.03 -17.90 -8.90
CA ILE A 94 -15.21 -18.61 -8.38
C ILE A 94 -15.54 -19.73 -9.38
N LEU A 95 -15.54 -20.98 -8.91
CA LEU A 95 -15.85 -22.14 -9.74
C LEU A 95 -17.32 -22.10 -10.23
N PRO A 96 -17.65 -22.72 -11.38
CA PRO A 96 -19.03 -22.74 -11.89
C PRO A 96 -20.06 -23.28 -10.89
N ALA A 97 -19.70 -24.32 -10.12
CA ALA A 97 -20.57 -24.87 -9.07
C ALA A 97 -20.84 -23.86 -7.94
N GLU A 98 -19.82 -23.15 -7.49
CA GLU A 98 -19.95 -22.10 -6.46
C GLU A 98 -20.85 -20.95 -6.94
N LYS A 99 -20.75 -20.57 -8.24
CA LYS A 99 -21.65 -19.57 -8.83
C LYS A 99 -23.11 -20.02 -8.76
N GLN A 100 -23.39 -21.31 -8.99
CA GLN A 100 -24.75 -21.83 -8.94
C GLN A 100 -25.30 -21.80 -7.51
N ILE A 101 -24.49 -22.16 -6.52
CA ILE A 101 -24.85 -22.09 -5.09
C ILE A 101 -25.14 -20.63 -4.70
N ILE A 102 -24.28 -19.69 -5.09
CA ILE A 102 -24.47 -18.26 -4.82
C ILE A 102 -25.78 -17.75 -5.44
N ARG A 103 -26.08 -18.13 -6.69
CA ARG A 103 -27.34 -17.75 -7.37
C ARG A 103 -28.55 -18.31 -6.64
N TYR A 104 -28.50 -19.57 -6.22
CA TYR A 104 -29.58 -20.21 -5.48
C TYR A 104 -29.85 -19.49 -4.15
N ILE A 105 -28.80 -19.21 -3.38
CA ILE A 105 -28.91 -18.50 -2.10
C ILE A 105 -29.54 -17.12 -2.33
N ILE A 106 -29.02 -16.33 -3.28
CA ILE A 106 -29.57 -15.01 -3.61
C ILE A 106 -31.05 -15.11 -4.00
N HIS A 107 -31.40 -16.07 -4.85
CA HIS A 107 -32.77 -16.28 -5.30
C HIS A 107 -33.71 -16.63 -4.13
N LYS A 108 -33.28 -17.51 -3.23
CA LYS A 108 -34.01 -17.86 -2.01
C LYS A 108 -34.31 -16.62 -1.17
N PHE A 109 -33.31 -15.78 -0.90
CA PHE A 109 -33.51 -14.53 -0.14
C PHE A 109 -34.54 -13.59 -0.78
N TYR A 110 -34.56 -13.48 -2.11
CA TYR A 110 -35.58 -12.69 -2.80
C TYR A 110 -36.97 -13.29 -2.71
N LEU A 111 -37.10 -14.62 -2.81
CA LEU A 111 -38.38 -15.31 -2.75
C LEU A 111 -38.98 -15.33 -1.34
N THR A 112 -38.17 -15.65 -0.32
CA THR A 112 -38.65 -15.87 1.05
C THR A 112 -38.71 -14.58 1.85
N GLU A 113 -37.66 -13.75 1.78
CA GLU A 113 -37.49 -12.61 2.68
C GLU A 113 -37.65 -11.25 1.98
N ARG A 114 -37.85 -11.24 0.65
CA ARG A 114 -37.98 -10.03 -0.20
C ARG A 114 -36.88 -8.98 0.04
N ARG A 115 -35.69 -9.42 0.45
CA ARG A 115 -34.55 -8.55 0.75
C ARG A 115 -33.28 -9.07 0.10
N ARG A 116 -32.27 -8.19 0.00
CA ARG A 116 -30.95 -8.57 -0.49
C ARG A 116 -30.16 -9.27 0.63
N PRO A 117 -29.49 -10.40 0.36
CA PRO A 117 -28.62 -11.03 1.34
C PRO A 117 -27.45 -10.10 1.68
N THR A 118 -27.13 -9.98 2.96
CA THR A 118 -25.92 -9.29 3.43
C THR A 118 -24.91 -10.31 3.96
N LEU A 119 -23.63 -9.92 4.04
CA LEU A 119 -22.58 -10.82 4.53
C LEU A 119 -22.83 -11.30 5.98
N LYS A 120 -23.55 -10.52 6.79
CA LYS A 120 -23.92 -10.90 8.16
C LYS A 120 -24.92 -12.06 8.18
N ASP A 121 -25.86 -12.07 7.24
CA ASP A 121 -26.88 -13.12 7.11
C ASP A 121 -26.25 -14.47 6.73
N LEU A 122 -25.09 -14.45 6.04
CA LEU A 122 -24.37 -15.64 5.61
C LEU A 122 -23.37 -16.17 6.63
N SER A 123 -23.06 -15.39 7.67
CA SER A 123 -22.04 -15.74 8.69
C SER A 123 -22.60 -16.51 9.90
N HIS A 124 -23.93 -16.66 10.00
CA HIS A 124 -24.57 -17.30 11.16
C HIS A 124 -25.03 -18.74 10.93
N ASP A 125 -25.24 -19.17 9.70
CA ASP A 125 -25.75 -20.51 9.43
C ASP A 125 -24.62 -21.40 8.90
N GLY A 126 -23.93 -22.07 9.82
CA GLY A 126 -22.95 -23.14 9.53
C GLY A 126 -23.57 -24.41 8.96
N VAL A 127 -24.65 -24.30 8.18
CA VAL A 127 -25.38 -25.41 7.58
C VAL A 127 -25.35 -25.20 6.07
N TYR A 128 -24.43 -25.87 5.40
CA TYR A 128 -24.61 -26.12 3.97
C TYR A 128 -25.94 -26.87 3.81
N PRO A 129 -26.85 -26.42 2.93
CA PRO A 129 -28.02 -27.22 2.63
C PRO A 129 -27.54 -28.57 2.11
N THR A 130 -27.82 -29.63 2.86
CA THR A 130 -27.64 -31.01 2.41
C THR A 130 -28.37 -31.14 1.08
N LEU A 131 -27.64 -31.54 0.04
CA LEU A 131 -28.26 -31.92 -1.22
C LEU A 131 -29.05 -33.19 -0.91
N ASP A 132 -30.37 -33.07 -0.80
CA ASP A 132 -31.23 -34.26 -0.85
C ASP A 132 -30.93 -34.94 -2.19
N GLU A 133 -30.39 -36.14 -2.09
CA GLU A 133 -30.14 -37.07 -3.20
C GLU A 133 -31.37 -37.08 -4.13
N PRO A 134 -31.20 -36.86 -5.45
CA PRO A 134 -32.34 -36.98 -6.35
C PRO A 134 -32.83 -38.42 -6.30
N SER A 135 -34.03 -38.59 -5.74
CA SER A 135 -34.78 -39.85 -5.83
C SER A 135 -34.77 -40.30 -7.28
N GLN A 136 -34.17 -41.47 -7.54
CA GLN A 136 -34.23 -42.12 -8.83
C GLN A 136 -35.69 -42.47 -9.14
N GLN A 137 -36.40 -41.53 -9.74
CA GLN A 137 -37.64 -41.81 -10.42
C GLN A 137 -37.25 -42.46 -11.75
N THR A 138 -37.28 -43.79 -11.78
CA THR A 138 -37.16 -44.57 -13.00
C THR A 138 -38.24 -44.09 -13.98
N PHE A 139 -37.82 -43.38 -15.02
CA PHE A 139 -38.66 -43.10 -16.17
C PHE A 139 -38.80 -44.42 -16.93
N ASN A 140 -39.98 -45.02 -16.87
CA ASN A 140 -40.28 -46.22 -17.64
C ASN A 140 -40.31 -45.83 -19.13
N ASP A 141 -39.32 -46.27 -19.88
CA ASP A 141 -39.29 -46.21 -21.34
C ASP A 141 -40.33 -47.17 -21.91
N SER A 142 -41.50 -46.62 -22.27
CA SER A 142 -42.42 -47.26 -23.19
C SER A 142 -43.05 -46.19 -24.10
N ASN A 143 -42.37 -45.97 -25.24
CA ASN A 143 -42.88 -45.54 -26.56
C ASN A 143 -41.68 -45.00 -27.37
N PHE A 144 -40.86 -45.88 -27.93
CA PHE A 144 -41.03 -46.46 -29.27
C PHE A 144 -41.20 -45.39 -30.36
N LEU A 145 -40.09 -45.23 -31.09
CA LEU A 145 -39.97 -44.69 -32.45
C LEU A 145 -41.26 -44.78 -33.27
N HIS A 146 -41.68 -43.65 -33.82
CA HIS A 146 -42.25 -43.60 -35.15
C HIS A 146 -41.86 -42.29 -35.85
N TYR A 147 -41.20 -42.49 -37.00
CA TYR A 147 -40.73 -41.55 -38.03
C TYR A 147 -39.37 -40.87 -37.82
#